data_AF-A0A3P6C1S5-F1
#
_entry.id   AF-A0A3P6C1S5-F1
#
_cell.length_a   1.000
_cell.length_b   1.000
_cell.length_c   1.000
_cell.angle_alpha   90.00
_cell.angle_beta   90.00
_cell.angle_gamma   90.00
#
_symmetry.space_group_name_H-M   'P 1'
#
loop_
_entity.id
_entity.type
_entity.pdbx_description
1 polymer ?
#
loop_
_entity_poly.entity_id
_entity_poly.type
_entity_poly.pdbx_seq_one_letter_code
_entity_poly.pdbx_strand_id
1 'polypeptide(L)'
;MVTSGQLVSYKCEVPYPFRQKVKCYGKLGLHRYNLIQGKNFELQDLIKFNMRYCGASSFYITLEARDTVTCGPLQTFQVCADEKDFGYLNVVCSVARIKSGETTGGASETTGVFALPNWPSDAEIQRLYTVDRSELLSTHWILLYLELVLCIEYGYGNFSEDKVSSLELEKVAIETDDETPLQAKSSVLYIAFRGLAIDGTDESVERKAVIKSMFNELTGSLALQGILCNRETPMSAEEYFKFVYIHYKKTQF
;
A
#
# COMPACT_ATOMS: atom_id res chain seq x y z
N MET A 1 28.86 -1.54 -10.32
CA MET A 1 27.83 -0.54 -10.65
C MET A 1 26.56 -1.31 -10.91
N VAL A 2 25.49 -1.12 -10.12
CA VAL A 2 24.17 -1.66 -10.49
C VAL A 2 23.69 -0.83 -11.66
N THR A 3 23.62 -1.45 -12.83
CA THR A 3 23.02 -0.84 -14.01
C THR A 3 21.51 -0.74 -13.79
N SER A 4 20.93 0.43 -14.07
CA SER A 4 19.48 0.63 -14.10
C SER A 4 18.78 -0.55 -14.80
N GLY A 5 17.77 -1.14 -14.14
CA GLY A 5 16.98 -2.25 -14.70
C GLY A 5 17.42 -3.67 -14.34
N GLN A 6 18.49 -3.87 -13.56
CA GLN A 6 18.83 -5.21 -13.06
C GLN A 6 17.78 -5.72 -12.04
N LEU A 7 17.31 -6.95 -12.23
CA LEU A 7 16.45 -7.64 -11.26
C LEU A 7 17.29 -8.10 -10.08
N VAL A 8 16.94 -7.66 -8.87
CA VAL A 8 17.62 -8.02 -7.63
C VAL A 8 16.68 -8.87 -6.77
N SER A 9 17.20 -9.95 -6.23
CA SER A 9 16.47 -10.89 -5.38
C SER A 9 16.90 -10.74 -3.93
N TYR A 10 15.93 -10.68 -3.02
CA TYR A 10 16.12 -10.58 -1.59
C TYR A 10 15.42 -11.72 -0.87
N LYS A 11 16.11 -12.37 0.05
CA LYS A 11 15.51 -13.28 1.03
C LYS A 11 15.10 -12.48 2.26
N CYS A 12 13.90 -12.72 2.77
CA CYS A 12 13.37 -11.95 3.89
C CYS A 12 13.81 -12.48 5.27
N GLU A 13 14.53 -13.60 5.31
CA GLU A 13 15.14 -14.19 6.53
C GLU A 13 16.33 -13.37 7.06
N VAL A 14 16.98 -12.59 6.20
CA VAL A 14 18.11 -11.71 6.54
C VAL A 14 17.69 -10.24 6.40
N PRO A 15 18.37 -9.25 6.98
CA PRO A 15 18.03 -7.84 6.78
C PRO A 15 17.97 -7.44 5.30
N TYR A 16 16.89 -6.78 4.89
CA TYR A 16 16.64 -6.33 3.51
C TYR A 16 16.07 -4.91 3.46
N PRO A 17 16.28 -4.18 2.35
CA PRO A 17 15.75 -2.83 2.20
C PRO A 17 14.23 -2.83 2.03
N PHE A 18 13.58 -1.71 2.35
CA PHE A 18 12.15 -1.49 2.11
C PHE A 18 11.22 -2.49 2.84
N ARG A 19 11.64 -3.00 4.00
CA ARG A 19 10.90 -4.03 4.76
C ARG A 19 9.41 -3.73 4.92
N GLN A 20 9.07 -2.55 5.42
CA GLN A 20 7.67 -2.18 5.64
C GLN A 20 6.91 -2.05 4.32
N LYS A 21 7.49 -1.39 3.32
CA LYS A 21 6.87 -1.24 1.99
C LYS A 21 6.57 -2.59 1.33
N VAL A 22 7.52 -3.53 1.36
CA VAL A 22 7.32 -4.89 0.83
C VAL A 22 6.23 -5.63 1.61
N LYS A 23 6.17 -5.47 2.94
CA LYS A 23 5.08 -6.01 3.76
C LYS A 23 3.72 -5.46 3.33
N CYS A 24 3.60 -4.14 3.16
CA CYS A 24 2.36 -3.50 2.73
C CYS A 24 1.95 -3.94 1.31
N TYR A 25 2.89 -4.10 0.37
CA TYR A 25 2.58 -4.65 -0.96
C TYR A 25 2.13 -6.11 -0.91
N GLY A 26 2.71 -6.93 -0.02
CA GLY A 26 2.22 -8.27 0.24
C GLY A 26 0.78 -8.28 0.75
N LYS A 27 0.48 -7.45 1.76
CA LYS A 27 -0.89 -7.25 2.30
C LYS A 27 -1.86 -6.74 1.23
N LEU A 28 -1.44 -5.81 0.37
CA LEU A 28 -2.24 -5.29 -0.74
C LEU A 28 -2.64 -6.40 -1.72
N GLY A 29 -1.71 -7.29 -2.05
CA GLY A 29 -1.99 -8.46 -2.89
C GLY A 29 -3.00 -9.40 -2.24
N LEU A 30 -2.86 -9.67 -0.94
CA LEU A 30 -3.84 -10.49 -0.21
C LEU A 30 -5.22 -9.82 -0.18
N HIS A 31 -5.29 -8.51 0.06
CA HIS A 31 -6.54 -7.76 0.02
C HIS A 31 -7.23 -7.88 -1.35
N ARG A 32 -6.47 -7.69 -2.45
CA ARG A 32 -6.98 -7.93 -3.82
C ARG A 32 -7.53 -9.35 -3.98
N TYR A 33 -6.78 -10.36 -3.53
CA TYR A 33 -7.21 -11.76 -3.64
C TYR A 33 -8.51 -12.01 -2.85
N ASN A 34 -8.59 -11.46 -1.64
CA ASN A 34 -9.76 -11.53 -0.76
C ASN A 34 -10.99 -10.87 -1.41
N LEU A 35 -10.83 -9.72 -2.07
CA LEU A 35 -11.91 -9.04 -2.81
C LEU A 35 -12.46 -9.90 -3.97
N ILE A 36 -11.58 -10.62 -4.69
CA ILE A 36 -11.99 -11.45 -5.83
C ILE A 36 -12.66 -12.75 -5.35
N GLN A 37 -12.09 -13.39 -4.33
CA GLN A 37 -12.44 -14.76 -3.94
C GLN A 37 -13.41 -14.82 -2.75
N GLY A 38 -13.75 -13.68 -2.13
CA GLY A 38 -14.54 -13.64 -0.90
C GLY A 38 -13.86 -14.39 0.25
N LYS A 39 -12.55 -14.20 0.40
CA LYS A 39 -11.71 -14.87 1.42
C LYS A 39 -11.18 -13.88 2.44
N ASN A 40 -10.55 -14.38 3.51
CA ASN A 40 -9.87 -13.55 4.49
C ASN A 40 -8.45 -14.06 4.78
N PHE A 41 -7.60 -14.07 3.75
CA PHE A 41 -6.19 -14.37 3.94
C PHE A 41 -5.47 -13.21 4.62
N GLU A 42 -4.75 -13.52 5.69
CA GLU A 42 -3.87 -12.61 6.40
C GLU A 42 -2.42 -13.05 6.26
N LEU A 43 -1.53 -12.06 6.15
CA LEU A 43 -0.09 -12.27 6.01
C LEU A 43 0.48 -12.92 7.27
N GLN A 44 1.24 -14.00 7.10
CA GLN A 44 2.02 -14.63 8.17
C GLN A 44 3.48 -14.23 8.05
N ASP A 45 4.10 -14.56 6.91
CA ASP A 45 5.53 -14.34 6.70
C ASP A 45 5.85 -13.87 5.28
N LEU A 46 6.89 -13.05 5.15
CA LEU A 46 7.50 -12.75 3.87
C LEU A 46 8.65 -13.73 3.64
N ILE A 47 8.67 -14.42 2.49
CA ILE A 47 9.73 -15.39 2.16
C ILE A 47 10.85 -14.69 1.38
N LYS A 48 10.47 -14.05 0.27
CA LYS A 48 11.42 -13.38 -0.64
C LYS A 48 10.70 -12.36 -1.52
N PHE A 49 11.44 -11.44 -2.09
CA PHE A 49 10.95 -10.62 -3.18
C PHE A 49 12.02 -10.36 -4.22
N ASN A 50 11.58 -10.05 -5.44
CA ASN A 50 12.45 -9.54 -6.49
C ASN A 50 11.98 -8.14 -6.85
N MET A 51 12.93 -7.22 -7.03
CA MET A 51 12.63 -5.87 -7.47
C MET A 51 13.59 -5.44 -8.56
N ARG A 52 13.13 -4.53 -9.43
CA ARG A 52 14.02 -3.82 -10.36
C ARG A 52 14.35 -2.46 -9.76
N TYR A 53 15.61 -2.08 -9.75
CA TYR A 53 16.02 -0.72 -9.37
C TYR A 53 15.80 0.22 -10.55
N CYS A 54 14.58 0.74 -10.68
CA CYS A 54 14.23 1.77 -11.66
C CYS A 54 13.08 2.64 -11.17
N GLY A 55 12.99 3.84 -11.75
CA GLY A 55 11.73 4.51 -12.10
C GLY A 55 10.45 4.10 -11.36
N ALA A 56 9.60 3.50 -12.16
CA ALA A 56 8.54 2.59 -11.78
C ALA A 56 9.16 1.23 -11.40
N SER A 57 9.22 0.88 -10.12
CA SER A 57 9.72 -0.41 -9.66
C SER A 57 8.60 -1.46 -9.58
N SER A 58 8.83 -2.64 -10.17
CA SER A 58 7.96 -3.81 -9.98
C SER A 58 8.50 -4.69 -8.86
N PHE A 59 7.62 -5.04 -7.90
CA PHE A 59 7.91 -5.93 -6.79
C PHE A 59 7.20 -7.27 -7.00
N TYR A 60 7.98 -8.34 -7.13
CA TYR A 60 7.50 -9.72 -7.21
C TYR A 60 7.74 -10.42 -5.88
N ILE A 61 6.71 -10.50 -5.05
CA ILE A 61 6.79 -10.91 -3.65
C ILE A 61 6.28 -12.36 -3.53
N THR A 62 7.01 -13.18 -2.78
CA THR A 62 6.57 -14.50 -2.31
C THR A 62 6.38 -14.44 -0.81
N LEU A 63 5.19 -14.82 -0.34
CA LEU A 63 4.79 -14.70 1.05
C LEU A 63 3.95 -15.91 1.47
N GLU A 64 3.77 -16.07 2.77
CA GLU A 64 2.86 -17.06 3.35
C GLU A 64 1.68 -16.36 3.98
N ALA A 65 0.49 -16.89 3.76
CA ALA A 65 -0.75 -16.36 4.28
C ALA A 65 -1.66 -17.48 4.76
N ARG A 66 -2.52 -17.16 5.73
CA ARG A 66 -3.50 -18.07 6.29
C ARG A 66 -4.88 -17.45 6.21
N ASP A 67 -5.87 -18.24 5.81
CA ASP A 67 -7.28 -17.85 5.90
C ASP A 67 -7.71 -17.93 7.37
N THR A 68 -8.00 -16.79 7.97
CA THR A 68 -8.35 -16.70 9.40
C THR A 68 -9.79 -17.07 9.69
N VAL A 69 -10.66 -17.07 8.68
CA VAL A 69 -12.07 -17.48 8.84
C VAL A 69 -12.19 -19.00 8.84
N THR A 70 -11.50 -19.67 7.91
CA THR A 70 -11.55 -21.14 7.81
C THR A 70 -10.48 -21.84 8.64
N CYS A 71 -9.54 -21.09 9.23
CA CYS A 71 -8.34 -21.62 9.90
C CYS A 71 -7.60 -22.65 9.02
N GLY A 72 -7.56 -22.38 7.71
CA GLY A 72 -7.00 -23.29 6.72
C GLY A 72 -5.48 -23.48 6.85
N PRO A 73 -4.90 -24.40 6.05
CA PRO A 73 -3.46 -24.59 6.02
C PRO A 73 -2.75 -23.31 5.57
N LEU A 74 -1.49 -23.16 5.96
CA LEU A 74 -0.63 -22.08 5.49
C LEU A 74 -0.43 -22.21 3.97
N GLN A 75 -0.63 -21.13 3.24
CA GLN A 75 -0.52 -21.11 1.78
C GLN A 75 0.55 -20.14 1.32
N THR A 76 1.35 -20.57 0.35
CA THR A 76 2.33 -19.71 -0.30
C THR A 76 1.68 -18.92 -1.42
N PHE A 77 1.78 -17.59 -1.35
CA PHE A 77 1.29 -16.67 -2.36
C PHE A 77 2.43 -16.07 -3.19
N GLN A 78 2.08 -15.67 -4.41
CA GLN A 78 2.87 -14.80 -5.27
C GLN A 78 2.08 -13.52 -5.54
N VAL A 79 2.70 -12.37 -5.28
CA VAL A 79 2.11 -11.04 -5.46
C VAL A 79 2.99 -10.20 -6.39
N CYS A 80 2.37 -9.45 -7.29
CA CYS A 80 3.03 -8.42 -8.11
C CYS A 80 2.43 -7.06 -7.78
N ALA A 81 3.28 -6.12 -7.38
CA ALA A 81 2.95 -4.72 -7.17
C ALA A 81 3.85 -3.84 -8.05
N ASP A 82 3.23 -3.07 -8.95
CA ASP A 82 3.91 -2.19 -9.90
C ASP A 82 3.76 -0.74 -9.44
N GLU A 83 4.84 -0.14 -8.94
CA GLU A 83 4.90 1.31 -8.72
C GLU A 83 4.89 2.03 -10.07
N LYS A 84 4.08 3.08 -10.24
CA LYS A 84 3.98 3.84 -11.49
C LYS A 84 4.70 5.18 -11.44
N ASP A 85 4.73 5.81 -10.27
CA ASP A 85 5.37 7.11 -10.05
C ASP A 85 6.25 7.12 -8.80
N PHE A 86 7.07 8.16 -8.68
CA PHE A 86 7.89 8.42 -7.49
C PHE A 86 7.28 9.50 -6.59
N GLY A 87 7.54 9.38 -5.29
CA GLY A 87 7.30 10.46 -4.33
C GLY A 87 5.86 10.55 -3.81
N TYR A 88 4.93 9.73 -4.31
CA TYR A 88 3.59 9.55 -3.76
C TYR A 88 3.10 8.12 -4.04
N LEU A 89 2.01 7.70 -3.37
CA LEU A 89 1.43 6.39 -3.60
C LEU A 89 0.82 6.35 -5.00
N ASN A 90 1.40 5.55 -5.89
CA ASN A 90 0.80 5.14 -7.16
C ASN A 90 1.25 3.72 -7.49
N VAL A 91 0.42 2.73 -7.14
CA VAL A 91 0.75 1.31 -7.27
C VAL A 91 -0.41 0.53 -7.88
N VAL A 92 -0.07 -0.44 -8.72
CA VAL A 92 -1.04 -1.39 -9.29
C VAL A 92 -0.68 -2.79 -8.83
N CYS A 93 -1.63 -3.47 -8.18
CA CYS A 93 -1.55 -4.90 -7.93
C CYS A 93 -2.35 -5.65 -9.00
N SER A 94 -1.61 -6.28 -9.92
CA SER A 94 -2.16 -7.06 -11.04
C SER A 94 -2.20 -8.56 -10.74
N VAL A 95 -1.30 -9.05 -9.88
CA VAL A 95 -1.19 -10.47 -9.55
C VAL A 95 -1.20 -10.67 -8.04
N ALA A 96 -2.10 -11.53 -7.58
CA ALA A 96 -2.06 -12.15 -6.26
C ALA A 96 -2.69 -13.54 -6.37
N ARG A 97 -1.90 -14.59 -6.14
CA ARG A 97 -2.36 -15.98 -6.30
C ARG A 97 -1.60 -16.94 -5.42
N ILE A 98 -2.21 -18.08 -5.12
CA ILE A 98 -1.54 -19.22 -4.48
C ILE A 98 -0.57 -19.86 -5.48
N LYS A 99 0.66 -20.17 -5.06
CA LYS A 99 1.75 -20.66 -5.91
C LYS A 99 1.43 -22.00 -6.60
N SER A 100 0.54 -22.81 -6.03
CA SER A 100 0.07 -24.09 -6.59
C SER A 100 -1.23 -23.99 -7.40
N GLY A 101 -1.84 -22.80 -7.52
CA GLY A 101 -3.09 -22.58 -8.26
C GLY A 101 -2.86 -22.24 -9.74
N GLU A 102 -3.88 -22.46 -10.56
CA GLU A 102 -3.86 -22.15 -11.99
C GLU A 102 -3.57 -20.67 -12.28
N THR A 103 -2.79 -20.45 -13.34
CA THR A 103 -2.35 -19.14 -13.85
C THR A 103 -3.52 -18.33 -14.40
N THR A 104 -4.07 -17.39 -13.63
CA THR A 104 -4.78 -16.22 -14.19
C THR A 104 -3.78 -15.06 -14.33
N GLY A 105 -2.96 -15.14 -15.39
CA GLY A 105 -2.07 -14.05 -15.77
C GLY A 105 -2.86 -12.99 -16.54
N GLY A 106 -3.40 -11.99 -15.85
CA GLY A 106 -3.86 -10.76 -16.50
C GLY A 106 -2.64 -9.93 -16.90
N ALA A 107 -2.62 -9.45 -18.15
CA ALA A 107 -1.61 -8.50 -18.60
C ALA A 107 -1.65 -7.25 -17.69
N SER A 108 -0.48 -6.69 -17.36
CA SER A 108 -0.38 -5.39 -16.69
C SER A 108 -0.81 -4.32 -17.69
N GLU A 109 -2.10 -4.02 -17.73
CA GLU A 109 -2.60 -2.87 -18.46
C GLU A 109 -2.26 -1.61 -17.68
N THR A 110 -1.91 -0.55 -18.40
CA THR A 110 -1.82 0.80 -17.84
C THR A 110 -3.23 1.21 -17.42
N THR A 111 -3.56 1.03 -16.14
CA THR A 111 -4.65 1.79 -15.53
C THR A 111 -4.38 3.26 -15.82
N GLY A 112 -5.38 3.96 -16.36
CA GLY A 112 -5.27 5.37 -16.71
C GLY A 112 -4.75 6.22 -15.56
N VAL A 113 -4.20 7.38 -15.86
CA VAL A 113 -3.95 8.40 -14.84
C VAL A 113 -5.32 8.93 -14.41
N PHE A 114 -5.78 8.55 -13.23
CA PHE A 114 -7.02 9.08 -12.67
C PHE A 114 -6.67 10.15 -11.65
N ALA A 115 -7.24 11.34 -11.76
CA ALA A 115 -6.95 12.42 -10.82
C ALA A 115 -7.40 12.04 -9.40
N LEU A 116 -6.54 12.34 -8.42
CA LEU A 116 -6.90 12.36 -7.01
C LEU A 116 -7.73 13.63 -6.75
N PRO A 117 -8.87 13.53 -6.04
CA PRO A 117 -9.61 14.70 -5.63
C PRO A 117 -8.84 15.48 -4.56
N ASN A 118 -9.16 16.76 -4.43
CA ASN A 118 -8.70 17.56 -3.31
C ASN A 118 -9.41 17.14 -2.02
N TRP A 119 -8.85 17.56 -0.88
CA TRP A 119 -9.56 17.42 0.38
C TRP A 119 -10.88 18.22 0.34
N PRO A 120 -12.03 17.57 0.61
CA PRO A 120 -13.35 18.20 0.56
C PRO A 120 -13.58 19.17 1.73
N SER A 121 -14.54 20.08 1.56
CA SER A 121 -15.02 20.93 2.65
C SER A 121 -15.72 20.11 3.74
N ASP A 122 -15.84 20.66 4.95
CA ASP A 122 -16.50 19.95 6.05
C ASP A 122 -17.95 19.59 5.76
N ALA A 123 -18.68 20.44 5.02
CA ALA A 123 -20.05 20.18 4.62
C ALA A 123 -20.16 19.05 3.57
N GLU A 124 -19.16 18.91 2.70
CA GLU A 124 -19.08 17.78 1.76
C GLU A 124 -18.73 16.50 2.48
N ILE A 125 -17.74 16.52 3.38
CA ILE A 125 -17.36 15.34 4.18
C ILE A 125 -18.54 14.81 4.99
N GLN A 126 -19.35 15.70 5.59
CA GLN A 126 -20.53 15.31 6.37
C GLN A 126 -21.58 14.55 5.55
N ARG A 127 -21.55 14.65 4.22
CA ARG A 127 -22.46 13.93 3.32
C ARG A 127 -21.90 12.56 2.90
N LEU A 128 -20.62 12.31 3.16
CA LEU A 128 -19.96 11.03 2.87
C LEU A 128 -20.20 10.02 3.99
N TYR A 129 -19.93 8.76 3.71
CA TYR A 129 -19.96 7.72 4.73
C TYR A 129 -18.83 7.95 5.73
N THR A 130 -19.16 8.30 6.97
CA THR A 130 -18.17 8.47 8.03
C THR A 130 -17.99 7.14 8.76
N VAL A 131 -16.75 6.66 8.80
CA VAL A 131 -16.39 5.39 9.46
C VAL A 131 -16.20 5.62 10.94
N ASP A 132 -16.89 4.84 11.77
CA ASP A 132 -16.71 4.90 13.21
C ASP A 132 -15.51 4.06 13.69
N ARG A 133 -15.15 4.22 14.96
CA ARG A 133 -13.99 3.52 15.54
C ARG A 133 -14.16 2.00 15.60
N SER A 134 -15.38 1.50 15.81
CA SER A 134 -15.67 0.07 15.87
C SER A 134 -15.58 -0.58 14.48
N GLU A 135 -16.00 0.15 13.44
CA GLU A 135 -15.88 -0.26 12.03
C GLU A 135 -14.43 -0.24 11.55
N LEU A 136 -13.62 0.72 12.01
CA LEU A 136 -12.19 0.75 11.70
C LEU A 136 -11.46 -0.50 12.22
N LEU A 137 -11.86 -1.01 13.39
CA LEU A 137 -11.29 -2.23 13.96
C LEU A 137 -11.65 -3.49 13.16
N SER A 138 -12.79 -3.50 12.47
CA SER A 138 -13.17 -4.61 11.58
C SER A 138 -12.68 -4.42 10.14
N THR A 139 -12.30 -3.20 9.76
CA THR A 139 -11.98 -2.81 8.38
C THR A 139 -10.49 -2.54 8.19
N HIS A 140 -9.71 -3.61 8.19
CA HIS A 140 -8.24 -3.55 8.15
C HIS A 140 -7.65 -2.88 6.89
N TRP A 141 -8.39 -2.82 5.79
CA TRP A 141 -7.89 -2.27 4.52
C TRP A 141 -7.71 -0.74 4.56
N ILE A 142 -8.51 -0.01 5.36
CA ILE A 142 -8.38 1.44 5.53
C ILE A 142 -7.01 1.78 6.13
N LEU A 143 -6.64 1.06 7.19
CA LEU A 143 -5.34 1.24 7.85
C LEU A 143 -4.20 0.82 6.94
N LEU A 144 -4.36 -0.24 6.15
CA LEU A 144 -3.37 -0.65 5.15
C LEU A 144 -3.13 0.46 4.11
N TYR A 145 -4.18 1.14 3.64
CA TYR A 145 -4.06 2.19 2.63
C TYR A 145 -3.37 3.43 3.20
N LEU A 146 -3.70 3.82 4.44
CA LEU A 146 -2.98 4.86 5.16
C LEU A 146 -1.51 4.49 5.36
N GLU A 147 -1.24 3.26 5.81
CA GLU A 147 0.10 2.73 6.02
C GLU A 147 0.94 2.80 4.74
N LEU A 148 0.36 2.47 3.58
CA LEU A 148 1.02 2.58 2.27
C LEU A 148 1.42 4.02 1.92
N VAL A 149 0.52 4.99 2.15
CA VAL A 149 0.84 6.41 1.94
C VAL A 149 2.01 6.81 2.83
N LEU A 150 1.94 6.52 4.12
CA LEU A 150 2.98 6.88 5.08
C LEU A 150 4.31 6.17 4.78
N CYS A 151 4.27 4.92 4.33
CA CYS A 151 5.46 4.18 3.89
C CYS A 151 6.13 4.81 2.66
N ILE A 152 5.39 5.41 1.76
CA ILE A 152 5.99 6.02 0.56
C ILE A 152 6.49 7.43 0.88
N GLU A 153 5.72 8.18 1.68
CA GLU A 153 6.08 9.54 2.08
C GLU A 153 7.30 9.57 3.01
N TYR A 154 7.41 8.60 3.93
CA TYR A 154 8.41 8.59 5.01
C TYR A 154 9.34 7.37 4.99
N GLY A 155 9.02 6.32 4.23
CA GLY A 155 9.70 5.02 4.30
C GLY A 155 11.06 4.92 3.61
N TYR A 156 11.72 6.04 3.35
CA TYR A 156 13.18 6.07 3.21
C TYR A 156 13.86 6.07 4.60
N GLY A 157 13.12 6.04 5.72
CA GLY A 157 13.69 5.79 7.03
C GLY A 157 12.67 5.24 8.02
N ASN A 158 12.87 4.00 8.50
CA ASN A 158 12.28 3.43 9.73
C ASN A 158 10.78 3.68 9.99
N PHE A 159 9.92 3.72 8.97
CA PHE A 159 8.49 3.67 9.21
C PHE A 159 8.12 2.25 9.67
N SER A 160 7.68 2.12 10.93
CA SER A 160 7.23 0.85 11.54
C SER A 160 5.70 0.80 11.53
N GLU A 161 5.15 -0.41 11.44
CA GLU A 161 3.71 -0.68 11.58
C GLU A 161 3.13 -0.09 12.87
N ASP A 162 3.90 -0.13 13.96
CA ASP A 162 3.49 0.41 15.27
C ASP A 162 3.11 1.89 15.21
N LYS A 163 3.70 2.65 14.27
CA LYS A 163 3.39 4.07 14.10
C LYS A 163 1.98 4.30 13.58
N VAL A 164 1.42 3.38 12.79
CA VAL A 164 0.04 3.50 12.29
C VAL A 164 -0.94 3.20 13.42
N SER A 165 -0.62 2.19 14.24
CA SER A 165 -1.45 1.81 15.39
C SER A 165 -1.48 2.87 16.49
N SER A 166 -0.48 3.74 16.56
CA SER A 166 -0.43 4.86 17.52
C SER A 166 -1.13 6.13 17.04
N LEU A 167 -1.60 6.19 15.79
CA LEU A 167 -2.24 7.41 15.26
C LEU A 167 -3.60 7.64 15.90
N GLU A 168 -3.87 8.90 16.20
CA GLU A 168 -5.21 9.34 16.57
C GLU A 168 -5.97 9.68 15.29
N LEU A 169 -6.86 8.77 14.86
CA LEU A 169 -7.73 9.00 13.71
C LEU A 169 -8.90 9.89 14.13
N GLU A 170 -8.88 11.15 13.68
CA GLU A 170 -9.91 12.13 13.98
C GLU A 170 -11.11 11.99 13.04
N LYS A 171 -10.86 11.69 11.77
CA LYS A 171 -11.91 11.60 10.75
C LYS A 171 -11.54 10.59 9.69
N VAL A 172 -12.48 9.71 9.37
CA VAL A 172 -12.37 8.77 8.25
C VAL A 172 -13.67 8.81 7.48
N ALA A 173 -13.59 9.19 6.20
CA ALA A 173 -14.74 9.22 5.32
C ALA A 173 -14.47 8.46 4.02
N ILE A 174 -15.52 7.81 3.51
CA ILE A 174 -15.51 7.02 2.27
C ILE A 174 -16.48 7.66 1.28
N GLU A 175 -15.98 7.95 0.09
CA GLU A 175 -16.76 8.30 -1.09
C GLU A 175 -16.74 7.13 -2.06
N THR A 176 -17.91 6.64 -2.42
CA THR A 176 -18.10 5.52 -3.35
C THR A 176 -19.54 5.49 -3.85
N ASP A 177 -19.74 4.91 -5.02
CA ASP A 177 -21.06 4.61 -5.59
C ASP A 177 -21.63 3.27 -5.08
N ASP A 178 -20.84 2.49 -4.33
CA ASP A 178 -21.27 1.22 -3.75
C ASP A 178 -22.24 1.44 -2.58
N GLU A 179 -23.37 0.71 -2.57
CA GLU A 179 -24.37 0.72 -1.50
C GLU A 179 -23.81 0.28 -0.13
N THR A 180 -22.65 -0.38 -0.12
CA THR A 180 -21.96 -0.86 1.09
C THR A 180 -20.55 -0.29 1.17
N PRO A 181 -20.36 0.95 1.66
CA PRO A 181 -19.08 1.66 1.57
C PRO A 181 -17.87 0.94 2.17
N LEU A 182 -18.06 0.17 3.24
CA LEU A 182 -17.00 -0.61 3.89
C LEU A 182 -16.51 -1.82 3.07
N GLN A 183 -17.34 -2.29 2.13
CA GLN A 183 -17.04 -3.41 1.23
C GLN A 183 -16.74 -2.95 -0.20
N ALA A 184 -16.70 -1.63 -0.42
CA ALA A 184 -16.48 -1.04 -1.72
C ALA A 184 -15.16 -1.49 -2.32
N LYS A 185 -15.20 -1.92 -3.58
CA LYS A 185 -13.98 -2.31 -4.31
C LYS A 185 -13.24 -1.10 -4.88
N SER A 186 -13.99 -0.03 -5.14
CA SER A 186 -13.48 1.26 -5.61
C SER A 186 -14.03 2.37 -4.73
N SER A 187 -13.16 3.23 -4.23
CA SER A 187 -13.53 4.29 -3.30
C SER A 187 -12.47 5.37 -3.23
N VAL A 188 -12.86 6.55 -2.73
CA VAL A 188 -11.94 7.56 -2.23
C VAL A 188 -12.04 7.63 -0.72
N LEU A 189 -10.90 7.48 -0.06
CA LEU A 189 -10.74 7.65 1.37
C LEU A 189 -10.22 9.06 1.68
N TYR A 190 -10.85 9.69 2.67
CA TYR A 190 -10.41 10.93 3.30
C TYR A 190 -10.11 10.64 4.76
N ILE A 191 -8.83 10.76 5.15
CA ILE A 191 -8.39 10.43 6.50
C ILE A 191 -7.71 11.64 7.13
N ALA A 192 -8.23 12.13 8.26
CA ALA A 192 -7.58 13.11 9.11
C ALA A 192 -7.07 12.43 10.38
N PHE A 193 -5.82 12.70 10.75
CA PHE A 193 -5.15 12.04 11.86
C PHE A 193 -4.09 12.92 12.54
N ARG A 194 -3.78 12.61 13.80
CA ARG A 194 -2.66 13.15 14.60
C ARG A 194 -1.75 12.04 15.11
N GLY A 195 -0.72 12.41 15.89
CA GLY A 195 0.20 11.47 16.52
C GLY A 195 1.41 11.11 15.67
N LEU A 196 1.68 11.89 14.61
CA LEU A 196 2.82 11.68 13.73
C LEU A 196 3.73 12.91 13.71
N ALA A 197 4.74 12.89 14.57
CA ALA A 197 5.87 13.82 14.51
C ALA A 197 6.75 13.50 13.29
N ILE A 198 6.86 14.46 12.37
CA ILE A 198 7.68 14.38 11.17
C ILE A 198 8.52 15.63 11.09
N ASP A 199 9.81 15.50 10.79
CA ASP A 199 10.69 16.64 10.51
C ASP A 199 10.65 17.75 11.58
N GLY A 200 10.47 17.38 12.84
CA GLY A 200 10.40 18.31 13.98
C GLY A 200 9.03 18.97 14.20
N THR A 201 7.99 18.59 13.44
CA THR A 201 6.61 19.02 13.74
C THR A 201 6.09 18.34 15.00
N ASP A 202 5.27 19.07 15.76
CA ASP A 202 4.53 18.54 16.89
C ASP A 202 3.60 17.38 16.46
N GLU A 203 3.50 16.35 17.31
CA GLU A 203 2.55 15.23 17.16
C GLU A 203 1.10 15.71 17.20
N SER A 204 0.86 16.89 17.76
CA SER A 204 -0.44 17.55 17.79
C SER A 204 -0.89 18.09 16.43
N VAL A 205 -0.05 18.11 15.38
CA VAL A 205 -0.45 18.64 14.06
C VAL A 205 -1.43 17.68 13.36
N GLU A 206 -2.59 18.21 12.96
CA GLU A 206 -3.53 17.48 12.10
C GLU A 206 -2.91 17.26 10.71
N ARG A 207 -2.96 16.01 10.25
CA ARG A 207 -2.53 15.59 8.93
C ARG A 207 -3.70 14.97 8.19
N LYS A 208 -3.72 15.17 6.88
CA LYS A 208 -4.80 14.73 6.00
C LYS A 208 -4.23 13.87 4.87
N ALA A 209 -4.87 12.74 4.60
CA ALA A 209 -4.55 11.85 3.49
C ALA A 209 -5.76 11.68 2.59
N VAL A 210 -5.52 11.69 1.28
CA VAL A 210 -6.51 11.30 0.27
C VAL A 210 -5.98 10.07 -0.44
N ILE A 211 -6.77 8.98 -0.44
CA ILE A 211 -6.40 7.73 -1.10
C ILE A 211 -7.54 7.27 -2.00
N LYS A 212 -7.27 7.10 -3.29
CA LYS A 212 -8.20 6.56 -4.27
C LYS A 212 -7.84 5.12 -4.59
N SER A 213 -8.83 4.24 -4.48
CA SER A 213 -8.76 2.86 -4.90
C SER A 213 -9.66 2.60 -6.09
N MET A 214 -9.18 1.81 -7.05
CA MET A 214 -9.97 1.39 -8.20
C MET A 214 -9.72 -0.08 -8.49
N PHE A 215 -10.80 -0.82 -8.54
CA PHE A 215 -10.81 -2.22 -8.91
C PHE A 215 -11.33 -2.38 -10.33
N ASN A 216 -10.54 -3.01 -11.20
CA ASN A 216 -10.92 -3.29 -12.57
C ASN A 216 -11.48 -4.72 -12.65
N GLU A 217 -12.80 -4.85 -12.82
CA GLU A 217 -13.49 -6.14 -12.86
C GLU A 217 -13.04 -7.04 -14.03
N LEU A 218 -12.61 -6.46 -15.16
CA LEU A 218 -12.17 -7.24 -16.33
C LEU A 218 -10.83 -7.93 -16.11
N THR A 219 -9.91 -7.24 -15.44
CA THR A 219 -8.54 -7.74 -15.21
C THR A 219 -8.34 -8.28 -13.80
N GLY A 220 -9.27 -7.98 -12.90
CA GLY A 220 -9.13 -8.15 -11.45
C GLY A 220 -8.04 -7.26 -10.83
N SER A 221 -7.54 -6.25 -11.53
CA SER A 221 -6.45 -5.39 -11.03
C SER A 221 -6.95 -4.44 -9.94
N LEU A 222 -6.15 -4.22 -8.89
CA LEU A 222 -6.40 -3.20 -7.88
C LEU A 222 -5.35 -2.10 -8.00
N ALA A 223 -5.77 -0.89 -8.34
CA ALA A 223 -4.91 0.29 -8.38
C ALA A 223 -5.16 1.17 -7.16
N LEU A 224 -4.08 1.69 -6.57
CA LEU A 224 -4.12 2.66 -5.49
C LEU A 224 -3.32 3.90 -5.86
N GLN A 225 -3.90 5.06 -5.61
CA GLN A 225 -3.22 6.34 -5.61
C GLN A 225 -3.47 7.07 -4.30
N GLY A 226 -2.48 7.79 -3.77
CA GLY A 226 -2.71 8.59 -2.58
C GLY A 226 -1.59 9.56 -2.24
N ILE A 227 -1.96 10.60 -1.50
CA ILE A 227 -1.10 11.70 -1.09
C ILE A 227 -1.43 12.17 0.32
N LEU A 228 -0.46 12.81 0.98
CA LEU A 228 -0.71 13.65 2.15
C LEU A 228 -0.96 15.10 1.72
N CYS A 229 -2.08 15.66 2.16
CA CYS A 229 -2.41 17.06 1.93
C CYS A 229 -1.44 17.94 2.73
N ASN A 230 -0.93 19.01 2.10
CA ASN A 230 -0.05 20.05 2.68
C ASN A 230 1.46 19.78 2.67
N ARG A 231 1.98 18.90 1.79
CA ARG A 231 3.42 18.89 1.49
C ARG A 231 3.73 19.87 0.35
N GLU A 232 4.72 20.73 0.54
CA GLU A 232 5.11 21.74 -0.45
C GLU A 232 5.91 21.18 -1.62
N THR A 233 6.56 20.01 -1.49
CA THR A 233 7.24 19.33 -2.60
C THR A 233 7.43 17.82 -2.35
N PRO A 234 7.10 16.94 -3.31
CA PRO A 234 7.51 15.53 -3.29
C PRO A 234 9.04 15.40 -3.42
N MET A 235 9.59 14.28 -2.91
CA MET A 235 11.03 13.98 -2.98
C MET A 235 11.53 13.93 -4.42
N SER A 236 12.72 14.47 -4.68
CA SER A 236 13.32 14.43 -6.01
C SER A 236 13.83 13.03 -6.37
N ALA A 237 13.84 12.70 -7.67
CA ALA A 237 14.40 11.43 -8.15
C ALA A 237 15.87 11.24 -7.74
N GLU A 238 16.64 12.32 -7.59
CA GLU A 238 18.05 12.28 -7.20
C GLU A 238 18.23 11.80 -5.74
N GLU A 239 17.38 12.26 -4.82
CA GLU A 239 17.38 11.82 -3.42
C GLU A 239 17.01 10.34 -3.29
N TYR A 240 16.03 9.87 -4.09
CA TYR A 240 15.66 8.47 -4.17
C TYR A 240 16.84 7.57 -4.56
N PHE A 241 17.53 7.91 -5.66
CA PHE A 241 18.65 7.10 -6.15
C PHE A 241 19.84 7.10 -5.19
N LYS A 242 20.09 8.22 -4.48
CA LYS A 242 21.11 8.27 -3.41
C LYS A 242 20.77 7.31 -2.27
N PHE A 243 19.52 7.29 -1.82
CA PHE A 243 19.07 6.41 -0.73
C PHE A 243 19.20 4.92 -1.09
N VAL A 244 18.68 4.56 -2.28
CA VAL A 244 18.75 3.22 -2.85
C VAL A 244 20.19 2.72 -2.94
N TYR A 245 21.10 3.57 -3.44
CA TYR A 245 22.50 3.22 -3.63
C TYR A 245 23.22 2.94 -2.31
N ILE A 246 22.95 3.76 -1.28
CA ILE A 246 23.52 3.58 0.06
C ILE A 246 23.10 2.23 0.66
N HIS A 247 21.81 1.89 0.55
CA HIS A 247 21.28 0.64 1.13
C HIS A 247 21.75 -0.60 0.36
N TYR A 248 21.81 -0.53 -0.97
CA TYR A 248 22.35 -1.63 -1.78
C TYR A 248 23.81 -1.96 -1.40
N LYS A 249 24.64 -0.94 -1.13
CA LYS A 249 26.02 -1.20 -0.70
C LYS A 249 26.12 -1.82 0.68
N LYS A 250 25.21 -1.49 1.62
CA LYS A 250 25.23 -2.03 2.99
C LYS A 250 24.81 -3.50 3.09
N THR A 251 24.02 -4.02 2.15
CA THR A 251 23.56 -5.42 2.16
C THR A 251 24.47 -6.39 1.42
N GLN A 252 25.59 -5.91 0.85
CA GLN A 252 26.56 -6.71 0.09
C GLN A 252 27.87 -6.98 0.88
N PHE A 253 27.98 -6.51 2.13
CA PHE A 253 29.14 -6.73 3.02
C PHE A 253 28.69 -7.27 4.37
#